data_AF-A0A482US87-F1
#
_entry.id   AF-A0A482US87-F1
#
_cell.length_a   1.000
_cell.length_b   1.000
_cell.length_c   1.000
_cell.angle_alpha   90.00
_cell.angle_beta   90.00
_cell.angle_gamma   90.00
#
_symmetry.space_group_name_H-M   'P 1'
#
loop_
_entity.id
_entity.type
_entity.pdbx_description
1 polymer ?
#
loop_
_entity_poly.entity_id
_entity_poly.type
_entity_poly.pdbx_seq_one_letter_code
_entity_poly.pdbx_strand_id
1 'polypeptide(L)' 'MLAAADNRKAANPLVLRVVEFTEVTSYIVIVEGSSAAQLRAIAGAVEEV' A
#
# COMPACT_ATOMS: atom_id res chain seq x y z
N MET A 1 0.95 -1.10 7.78
CA MET A 1 0.76 -0.87 6.33
C MET A 1 1.82 -1.55 5.45
N LEU A 2 3.08 -1.09 5.39
CA LEU A 2 4.05 -1.63 4.41
C LEU A 2 4.35 -3.13 4.62
N ALA A 3 4.61 -3.54 5.87
CA ALA A 3 4.85 -4.94 6.21
C ALA A 3 3.66 -5.86 5.86
N ALA A 4 2.43 -5.34 5.90
CA ALA A 4 1.24 -6.10 5.54
C ALA A 4 1.10 -6.32 4.02
N ALA A 5 1.49 -5.31 3.22
CA ALA A 5 1.57 -5.43 1.77
C ALA A 5 2.71 -6.37 1.34
N ASP A 6 3.89 -6.26 1.97
CA ASP A 6 5.05 -7.13 1.70
C ASP A 6 4.74 -8.61 2.01
N ASN A 7 3.99 -8.89 3.08
CA ASN A 7 3.54 -10.25 3.42
C ASN A 7 2.69 -10.91 2.32
N ARG A 8 2.14 -10.13 1.38
CA ARG A 8 1.36 -10.61 0.23
C ARG A 8 2.12 -10.57 -1.10
N LYS A 9 3.45 -10.44 -1.05
CA LYS A 9 4.32 -10.32 -2.23
C LYS A 9 3.94 -9.14 -3.13
N ALA A 10 3.52 -8.02 -2.52
CA ALA A 10 3.37 -6.78 -3.27
C ALA A 10 4.71 -6.44 -3.94
N ALA A 11 4.68 -6.09 -5.22
CA ALA A 11 5.87 -5.68 -5.94
C ALA A 11 5.99 -4.15 -5.91
N ASN A 12 7.23 -3.66 -5.92
CA ASN A 12 7.59 -2.24 -6.08
C ASN A 12 6.82 -1.28 -5.15
N PRO A 13 6.84 -1.48 -3.82
CA PRO A 13 6.20 -0.54 -2.91
C PRO A 13 6.90 0.83 -2.98
N LEU A 14 6.18 1.85 -3.41
CA LEU A 14 6.61 3.25 -3.39
C LEU A 14 5.89 3.98 -2.27
N VAL A 15 6.66 4.59 -1.37
CA VAL A 15 6.14 5.40 -0.27
C VAL A 15 6.46 6.87 -0.54
N LEU A 16 5.42 7.69 -0.62
CA LEU A 16 5.51 9.13 -0.81
C LEU A 16 5.08 9.84 0.46
N ARG A 17 5.97 10.66 1.03
CA ARG A 17 5.62 11.59 2.12
C ARG A 17 5.03 12.84 1.49
N VAL A 18 3.77 13.15 1.81
CA VAL A 18 2.99 14.20 1.12
C VAL A 18 2.54 15.35 2.03
N VAL A 19 3.02 15.40 3.27
CA VAL A 19 2.68 16.45 4.26
C VAL A 19 2.98 17.88 3.78
N GLU A 20 3.91 18.05 2.84
CA GLU A 20 4.25 19.36 2.26
C GLU A 20 3.32 19.78 1.13
N PHE A 21 2.48 18.86 0.64
CA PHE A 21 1.62 19.06 -0.53
C PHE A 21 0.13 18.97 -0.18
N THR A 22 -0.24 18.32 0.92
CA THR A 22 -1.64 18.18 1.35
C THR A 22 -1.77 17.91 2.85
N GLU A 23 -2.89 18.36 3.43
CA GLU A 23 -3.28 18.04 4.81
C GLU A 23 -4.17 16.79 4.92
N VAL A 24 -4.58 16.20 3.79
CA VAL A 24 -5.52 15.05 3.76
C VAL A 24 -4.89 13.77 4.31
N THR A 25 -3.60 13.57 4.05
CA THR A 25 -2.83 12.43 4.57
C THR A 25 -1.36 12.80 4.68
N SER A 26 -0.63 12.10 5.54
CA SER A 26 0.83 12.26 5.66
C SER A 26 1.61 11.45 4.63
N TYR A 27 1.05 10.31 4.22
CA TYR A 27 1.72 9.37 3.32
C TYR A 27 0.75 8.81 2.29
N ILE A 28 1.28 8.54 1.10
CA ILE A 28 0.64 7.73 0.07
C ILE A 28 1.56 6.54 -0.18
N VAL A 29 0.97 5.35 -0.22
CA VAL A 29 1.69 4.11 -0.55
C VAL A 29 1.10 3.57 -1.85
N ILE A 30 1.96 3.35 -2.84
CA ILE A 30 1.61 2.77 -4.13
C ILE A 30 2.25 1.39 -4.20
N VAL A 31 1.48 0.39 -4.59
CA VAL A 31 1.94 -1.00 -4.72
C VAL A 31 1.43 -1.60 -6.03
N GLU A 32 2.20 -2.54 -6.58
CA GLU A 32 1.81 -3.28 -7.76
C GLU A 32 1.38 -4.71 -7.39
N GLY A 33 0.35 -5.20 -8.07
CA GLY A 33 -0.11 -6.58 -8.00
C GLY A 33 -0.28 -7.13 -9.40
N SER A 34 0.08 -8.40 -9.59
CA SER A 34 0.01 -9.06 -10.91
C SER A 34 -1.38 -9.54 -11.28
N SER A 35 -2.35 -9.47 -10.35
CA SER A 35 -3.73 -9.88 -10.57
C SER A 35 -4.71 -9.18 -9.63
N ALA A 36 -5.98 -9.09 -10.04
CA ALA A 36 -7.05 -8.54 -9.21
C ALA A 36 -7.24 -9.30 -7.89
N ALA A 37 -7.02 -10.63 -7.88
CA ALA A 37 -7.07 -11.43 -6.66
C ALA A 37 -5.95 -11.06 -5.68
N GLN A 38 -4.73 -10.85 -6.18
CA GLN A 38 -3.60 -10.41 -5.35
C GLN A 38 -3.85 -9.01 -4.78
N LEU A 39 -4.33 -8.07 -5.60
CA LEU A 39 -4.64 -6.71 -5.15
C LEU A 39 -5.70 -6.70 -4.03
N ARG A 40 -6.74 -7.53 -4.14
CA ARG A 40 -7.74 -7.69 -3.07
C ARG A 40 -7.13 -8.28 -1.79
N ALA A 41 -6.23 -9.25 -1.91
CA ALA A 41 -5.54 -9.82 -0.76
C ALA A 41 -4.60 -8.82 -0.07
N ILE A 42 -3.93 -7.95 -0.85
CA ILE A 42 -3.11 -6.85 -0.32
C ILE A 42 -3.99 -5.85 0.40
N ALA A 43 -5.11 -5.43 -0.21
CA ALA A 43 -6.05 -4.48 0.40
C ALA A 43 -6.61 -5.01 1.74
N GLY A 44 -7.09 -6.25 1.76
CA GLY A 44 -7.59 -6.87 2.99
C GLY A 44 -6.52 -6.97 4.08
N ALA A 45 -5.27 -7.29 3.73
CA ALA A 45 -4.17 -7.32 4.70
C ALA A 45 -3.85 -5.94 5.28
N VAL A 46 -4.09 -4.87 4.52
CA VAL A 46 -3.89 -3.48 5.00
C VAL A 46 -5.02 -3.04 5.94
N GLU A 47 -6.26 -3.47 5.70
CA GLU A 47 -7.42 -3.15 6.56
C GLU A 47 -7.40 -3.86 7.92
N GLU A 48 -6.73 -5.02 8.03
CA GLU A 48 -6.61 -5.80 9.27
C GLU A 48 -5.62 -5.20 10.29
N VAL A 49 -4.90 -4.13 9.95
CA VAL A 49 -3.84 -3.49 10.77
C VAL A 49 -4.27 -2.10 11.22
#